data_AF-A0A6J8CU66-F1
#
_entry.id   AF-A0A6J8CU66-F1
#
_cell.length_a   1.000
_cell.length_b   1.000
_cell.length_c   1.000
_cell.angle_alpha   90.00
_cell.angle_beta   90.00
_cell.angle_gamma   90.00
#
_symmetry.space_group_name_H-M   'P 1'
#
loop_
_entity.id
_entity.type
_entity.pdbx_description
1 polymer ?
#
loop_
_entity_poly.entity_id
_entity_poly.type
_entity_poly.pdbx_seq_one_letter_code
_entity_poly.pdbx_strand_id
1 'polypeptide(L)'
;MRKSSETTRSSGMIKLQKMRKSSETTHSSGMIKLQKMRKSSETTHSSGMLKLQKMRKSSETTHSSGMLKLQKMRKSSETTHSSGMLKLQKMRKSSETTRSSGMIKLQKMRKSSETTHSSGMIKLQKMRKSSETTHSSGMLKLQKMRKSSETTHSSGMLKLQKMRKSSETTHSSGMLKLQKMRKSSETTHSSGMLKLQKMRKSSETTRSSGMIKLKR
;
A
#
# COMPACT_ATOMS: atom_id res chain seq x y z
N MET A 1 22.92 -18.56 -22.36
CA MET A 1 23.44 -18.40 -20.98
C MET A 1 22.36 -17.85 -20.05
N ARG A 2 22.27 -18.29 -18.78
CA ARG A 2 21.56 -17.55 -17.72
C ARG A 2 22.54 -16.58 -17.08
N LYS A 3 22.37 -15.27 -17.21
CA LYS A 3 23.06 -14.32 -16.32
C LYS A 3 22.55 -14.52 -14.89
N SER A 4 23.43 -14.94 -13.99
CA SER A 4 23.17 -15.22 -12.57
C SER A 4 22.71 -13.94 -11.84
N SER A 5 23.43 -12.86 -12.11
CA SER A 5 23.13 -11.48 -11.76
C SER A 5 23.42 -10.55 -12.94
N GLU A 6 22.91 -9.31 -12.88
CA GLU A 6 23.34 -8.21 -13.74
C GLU A 6 23.07 -6.90 -13.00
N THR A 7 24.00 -5.95 -13.06
CA THR A 7 23.82 -4.60 -12.51
C THR A 7 23.80 -3.60 -13.66
N THR A 8 22.82 -2.69 -13.67
CA THR A 8 22.69 -1.61 -14.67
C THR A 8 22.67 -0.26 -13.96
N ARG A 9 23.50 0.69 -14.40
CA ARG A 9 23.52 2.08 -13.90
C ARG A 9 23.42 3.04 -15.09
N SER A 10 22.57 4.06 -15.01
CA SER A 10 22.46 5.10 -16.07
C SER A 10 21.90 6.40 -15.54
N SER A 11 22.48 7.53 -15.92
CA SER A 11 21.94 8.87 -15.62
C SER A 11 20.64 9.18 -16.39
N GLY A 12 20.46 8.58 -17.57
CA GLY A 12 19.37 8.86 -18.52
C GLY A 12 18.21 7.87 -18.48
N MET A 13 17.78 7.39 -19.66
CA MET A 13 16.63 6.47 -19.79
C MET A 13 17.06 5.00 -19.84
N ILE A 14 16.51 4.17 -18.95
CA ILE A 14 16.56 2.70 -19.02
C ILE A 14 15.20 2.17 -19.52
N LYS A 15 15.19 1.40 -20.61
CA LYS A 15 13.97 0.86 -21.24
C LYS A 15 14.15 -0.62 -21.57
N LEU A 16 13.66 -1.52 -20.71
CA LEU A 16 13.77 -2.98 -20.89
C LEU A 16 12.42 -3.65 -21.17
N GLN A 17 12.41 -4.65 -22.04
CA GLN A 17 11.23 -5.44 -22.40
C GLN A 17 11.52 -6.94 -22.38
N LYS A 18 10.49 -7.76 -22.09
CA LYS A 18 10.47 -9.23 -22.27
C LYS A 18 11.63 -10.00 -21.61
N MET A 19 12.11 -9.62 -20.42
CA MET A 19 13.30 -10.25 -19.83
C MET A 19 13.00 -11.40 -18.85
N ARG A 20 13.86 -12.42 -18.84
CA ARG A 20 13.93 -13.47 -17.82
C ARG A 20 15.37 -13.62 -17.30
N LYS A 21 15.59 -13.45 -16.00
CA LYS A 21 16.86 -13.65 -15.28
C LYS A 21 16.60 -14.35 -13.94
N SER A 22 17.66 -14.70 -13.20
CA SER A 22 17.57 -14.96 -11.75
C SER A 22 17.47 -13.63 -11.00
N SER A 23 18.58 -12.92 -10.85
CA SER A 23 18.64 -11.61 -10.16
C SER A 23 18.98 -10.47 -11.12
N GLU A 24 18.69 -9.24 -10.72
CA GLU A 24 19.14 -8.00 -11.38
C GLU A 24 19.08 -6.83 -10.39
N THR A 25 20.04 -5.91 -10.50
CA THR A 25 20.06 -4.64 -9.79
C THR A 25 20.06 -3.48 -10.79
N THR A 26 19.22 -2.47 -10.59
CA THR A 26 19.11 -1.31 -11.51
C THR A 26 19.18 0.01 -10.75
N HIS A 27 20.03 0.93 -11.17
CA HIS A 27 20.17 2.29 -10.63
C HIS A 27 19.98 3.34 -11.72
N SER A 28 19.14 4.37 -11.52
CA SER A 28 19.07 5.50 -12.46
C SER A 28 18.52 6.79 -11.88
N SER A 29 19.11 7.94 -12.23
CA SER A 29 18.55 9.26 -11.93
C SER A 29 17.46 9.72 -12.90
N GLY A 30 17.35 9.11 -14.07
CA GLY A 30 16.37 9.48 -15.09
C GLY A 30 15.10 8.62 -15.07
N MET A 31 14.69 8.12 -16.25
CA MET A 31 13.47 7.31 -16.40
C MET A 31 13.79 5.83 -16.59
N ILE A 32 13.26 4.99 -15.69
CA ILE A 32 13.25 3.53 -15.86
C ILE A 32 11.87 3.08 -16.34
N LYS A 33 11.80 2.30 -17.43
CA LYS A 33 10.58 1.68 -17.96
C LYS A 33 10.82 0.20 -18.25
N LEU A 34 10.38 -0.68 -17.34
CA LEU A 34 10.50 -2.15 -17.50
C LEU A 34 9.14 -2.79 -17.82
N GLN A 35 9.11 -3.73 -18.76
CA GLN A 35 7.87 -4.36 -19.24
C GLN A 35 8.01 -5.87 -19.47
N LYS A 36 7.04 -6.67 -18.99
CA LYS A 36 7.00 -8.14 -19.16
C LYS A 36 8.23 -8.88 -18.57
N MET A 37 8.68 -8.52 -17.35
CA MET A 37 9.87 -9.15 -16.73
C MET A 37 9.50 -10.32 -15.79
N ARG A 38 10.29 -11.41 -15.83
CA ARG A 38 10.14 -12.60 -14.98
C ARG A 38 11.46 -12.96 -14.29
N LYS A 39 11.62 -12.64 -13.00
CA LYS A 39 12.87 -12.86 -12.23
C LYS A 39 12.64 -13.70 -10.97
N SER A 40 13.67 -14.18 -10.29
CA SER A 40 13.54 -14.63 -8.89
C SER A 40 13.60 -13.42 -7.96
N SER A 41 14.62 -12.56 -8.11
CA SER A 41 14.80 -11.30 -7.37
C SER A 41 15.01 -10.11 -8.32
N GLU A 42 14.74 -8.88 -7.84
CA GLU A 42 15.18 -7.64 -8.49
C GLU A 42 15.30 -6.53 -7.42
N THR A 43 16.37 -5.75 -7.49
CA THR A 43 16.56 -4.53 -6.69
C THR A 43 16.59 -3.33 -7.63
N THR A 44 15.83 -2.28 -7.34
CA THR A 44 15.77 -1.09 -8.20
C THR A 44 15.86 0.20 -7.39
N HIS A 45 16.79 1.08 -7.74
CA HIS A 45 16.94 2.44 -7.22
C HIS A 45 16.67 3.45 -8.33
N SER A 46 15.80 4.42 -8.09
CA SER A 46 15.54 5.51 -9.03
C SER A 46 15.39 6.86 -8.34
N SER A 47 15.98 7.92 -8.89
CA SER A 47 15.75 9.30 -8.45
C SER A 47 14.98 10.17 -9.46
N GLY A 48 14.22 9.52 -10.36
CA GLY A 48 13.37 10.18 -11.36
C GLY A 48 12.01 9.51 -11.53
N MET A 49 11.82 8.78 -12.63
CA MET A 49 10.52 8.16 -12.96
C MET A 49 10.64 6.66 -13.25
N LEU A 50 10.12 5.83 -12.36
CA LEU A 50 10.15 4.38 -12.45
C LEU A 50 8.76 3.82 -12.84
N LYS A 51 8.68 3.14 -13.99
CA LYS A 51 7.47 2.53 -14.58
C LYS A 51 7.67 1.02 -14.75
N LEU A 52 7.05 0.18 -13.93
CA LEU A 52 7.08 -1.28 -14.08
C LEU A 52 5.71 -1.82 -14.51
N GLN A 53 5.69 -2.69 -15.52
CA GLN A 53 4.45 -3.27 -16.07
C GLN A 53 4.55 -4.78 -16.37
N LYS A 54 3.52 -5.55 -15.98
CA LYS A 54 3.41 -7.00 -16.24
C LYS A 54 4.58 -7.83 -15.66
N MET A 55 4.95 -7.59 -14.39
CA MET A 55 6.10 -8.26 -13.74
C MET A 55 5.69 -9.49 -12.93
N ARG A 56 6.49 -10.57 -12.96
CA ARG A 56 6.32 -11.77 -12.12
C ARG A 56 7.63 -12.12 -11.41
N LYS A 57 7.69 -12.02 -10.08
CA LYS A 57 8.92 -12.27 -9.29
C LYS A 57 8.69 -13.16 -8.08
N SER A 58 9.76 -13.60 -7.41
CA SER A 58 9.67 -14.12 -6.04
C SER A 58 9.75 -12.94 -5.07
N SER A 59 10.88 -12.23 -5.05
CA SER A 59 11.11 -11.01 -4.28
C SER A 59 11.32 -9.78 -5.18
N GLU A 60 11.12 -8.59 -4.63
CA GLU A 60 11.50 -7.32 -5.24
C GLU A 60 11.75 -6.26 -4.17
N THR A 61 12.87 -5.55 -4.26
CA THR A 61 13.15 -4.35 -3.46
C THR A 61 13.17 -3.14 -4.37
N THR A 62 12.55 -2.04 -3.97
CA THR A 62 12.51 -0.81 -4.77
C THR A 62 12.67 0.43 -3.90
N HIS A 63 13.60 1.30 -4.28
CA HIS A 63 13.81 2.63 -3.73
C HIS A 63 13.53 3.65 -4.84
N SER A 64 12.62 4.60 -4.62
CA SER A 64 12.31 5.62 -5.64
C SER A 64 12.06 7.00 -5.04
N SER A 65 13.00 7.93 -5.24
CA SER A 65 12.67 9.37 -5.24
C SER A 65 12.00 9.73 -6.57
N GLY A 66 11.03 10.64 -6.53
CA GLY A 66 10.27 11.09 -7.70
C GLY A 66 8.93 10.36 -7.89
N MET A 67 8.76 9.61 -8.98
CA MET A 67 7.47 8.99 -9.34
C MET A 67 7.57 7.51 -9.70
N LEU A 68 6.95 6.67 -8.87
CA LEU A 68 6.86 5.22 -9.02
C LEU A 68 5.47 4.79 -9.51
N LYS A 69 5.42 4.07 -10.64
CA LYS A 69 4.20 3.53 -11.28
C LYS A 69 4.34 2.02 -11.50
N LEU A 70 3.55 1.22 -10.79
CA LEU A 70 3.59 -0.25 -10.80
C LEU A 70 2.25 -0.82 -11.27
N GLN A 71 2.23 -1.65 -12.32
CA GLN A 71 0.98 -2.14 -12.92
C GLN A 71 1.02 -3.63 -13.30
N LYS A 72 -0.03 -4.40 -12.94
CA LYS A 72 -0.20 -5.84 -13.28
C LYS A 72 0.98 -6.68 -12.77
N MET A 73 1.23 -6.70 -11.46
CA MET A 73 2.40 -7.40 -10.88
C MET A 73 1.97 -8.60 -10.02
N ARG A 74 2.72 -9.70 -10.08
CA ARG A 74 2.53 -10.92 -9.26
C ARG A 74 3.84 -11.30 -8.56
N LYS A 75 3.93 -11.17 -7.23
CA LYS A 75 5.15 -11.44 -6.46
C LYS A 75 4.87 -12.36 -5.27
N SER A 76 5.92 -12.89 -4.64
CA SER A 76 5.79 -13.52 -3.31
C SER A 76 5.92 -12.44 -2.24
N SER A 77 7.09 -11.81 -2.14
CA SER A 77 7.39 -10.67 -1.28
C SER A 77 7.70 -9.41 -2.08
N GLU A 78 7.58 -8.25 -1.44
CA GLU A 78 7.95 -6.95 -2.02
C GLU A 78 8.23 -5.91 -0.94
N THR A 79 9.35 -5.21 -1.05
CA THR A 79 9.69 -4.05 -0.21
C THR A 79 9.76 -2.81 -1.10
N THR A 80 9.11 -1.72 -0.70
CA THR A 80 9.10 -0.46 -1.47
C THR A 80 9.32 0.74 -0.56
N HIS A 81 10.40 1.47 -0.81
CA HIS A 81 10.71 2.78 -0.23
C HIS A 81 10.48 3.85 -1.32
N SER A 82 9.73 4.91 -1.04
CA SER A 82 9.56 5.98 -2.03
C SER A 82 9.34 7.36 -1.42
N SER A 83 10.12 8.35 -1.87
CA SER A 83 9.83 9.78 -1.66
C SER A 83 9.18 10.37 -2.92
N GLY A 84 8.07 11.07 -2.76
CA GLY A 84 7.30 11.62 -3.89
C GLY A 84 5.97 10.89 -4.13
N MET A 85 5.75 10.33 -5.33
CA MET A 85 4.44 9.80 -5.73
C MET A 85 4.47 8.32 -6.16
N LEU A 86 3.84 7.48 -5.34
CA LEU A 86 3.71 6.04 -5.52
C LEU A 86 2.31 5.67 -6.05
N LYS A 87 2.24 4.99 -7.20
CA LYS A 87 0.98 4.47 -7.80
C LYS A 87 1.11 2.97 -8.08
N LEU A 88 0.31 2.13 -7.41
CA LEU A 88 0.22 0.69 -7.71
C LEU A 88 -1.18 0.28 -8.19
N GLN A 89 -1.25 -0.56 -9.23
CA GLN A 89 -2.51 -1.00 -9.83
C GLN A 89 -2.51 -2.49 -10.24
N LYS A 90 -3.57 -3.23 -9.89
CA LYS A 90 -3.74 -4.67 -10.26
C LYS A 90 -2.58 -5.54 -9.74
N MET A 91 -2.46 -5.66 -8.41
CA MET A 91 -1.34 -6.37 -7.76
C MET A 91 -1.80 -7.64 -7.04
N ARG A 92 -1.03 -8.72 -7.15
CA ARG A 92 -1.22 -9.98 -6.38
C ARG A 92 0.08 -10.38 -5.68
N LYS A 93 0.12 -10.35 -4.34
CA LYS A 93 1.33 -10.66 -3.56
C LYS A 93 1.03 -11.67 -2.44
N SER A 94 2.06 -12.24 -1.81
CA SER A 94 1.91 -12.92 -0.52
C SER A 94 2.08 -11.88 0.58
N SER A 95 3.28 -11.30 0.72
CA SER A 95 3.63 -10.22 1.64
C SER A 95 3.99 -8.92 0.91
N GLU A 96 3.95 -7.81 1.62
CA GLU A 96 4.37 -6.49 1.14
C GLU A 96 4.72 -5.55 2.28
N THR A 97 5.84 -4.84 2.17
CA THR A 97 6.21 -3.71 3.03
C THR A 97 6.36 -2.46 2.19
N THR A 98 5.66 -1.38 2.53
CA THR A 98 5.78 -0.07 1.88
C THR A 98 6.13 1.00 2.91
N ARG A 99 7.14 1.83 2.64
CA ARG A 99 7.50 3.04 3.40
C ARG A 99 7.57 4.23 2.45
N SER A 100 6.83 5.31 2.67
CA SER A 100 6.83 6.44 1.73
C SER A 100 6.60 7.82 2.34
N SER A 101 7.43 8.80 2.01
CA SER A 101 7.15 10.22 2.20
C SER A 101 6.49 10.79 0.94
N GLY A 102 5.32 11.43 1.08
CA GLY A 102 4.53 11.92 -0.05
C GLY A 102 3.22 11.16 -0.27
N MET A 103 2.90 10.78 -1.52
CA MET A 103 1.55 10.34 -1.90
C MET A 103 1.50 8.91 -2.47
N ILE A 104 0.80 8.02 -1.75
CA ILE A 104 0.50 6.64 -2.15
C ILE A 104 -0.91 6.54 -2.77
N LYS A 105 -1.04 5.88 -3.93
CA LYS A 105 -2.33 5.54 -4.58
C LYS A 105 -2.35 4.05 -4.96
N LEU A 106 -3.04 3.21 -4.20
CA LEU A 106 -3.16 1.75 -4.45
C LEU A 106 -4.55 1.40 -4.99
N GLN A 107 -4.64 0.59 -6.06
CA GLN A 107 -5.91 0.19 -6.67
C GLN A 107 -5.95 -1.28 -7.12
N LYS A 108 -7.03 -2.01 -6.80
CA LYS A 108 -7.27 -3.42 -7.21
C LYS A 108 -6.13 -4.35 -6.73
N MET A 109 -6.03 -4.56 -5.42
CA MET A 109 -4.92 -5.32 -4.81
C MET A 109 -5.44 -6.57 -4.06
N ARG A 110 -4.76 -7.71 -4.22
CA ARG A 110 -5.03 -8.97 -3.50
C ARG A 110 -3.76 -9.48 -2.83
N LYS A 111 -3.70 -9.54 -1.50
CA LYS A 111 -2.49 -9.91 -0.73
C LYS A 111 -2.82 -10.91 0.36
N SER A 112 -1.82 -11.57 0.96
CA SER A 112 -2.00 -12.27 2.23
C SER A 112 -1.82 -11.27 3.37
N SER A 113 -0.61 -10.70 3.45
CA SER A 113 -0.18 -9.74 4.47
C SER A 113 0.30 -8.44 3.82
N GLU A 114 0.22 -7.32 4.53
CA GLU A 114 0.78 -6.03 4.10
C GLU A 114 1.07 -5.12 5.28
N THR A 115 2.22 -4.47 5.26
CA THR A 115 2.59 -3.38 6.16
C THR A 115 2.83 -2.11 5.34
N THR A 116 2.20 -0.99 5.71
CA THR A 116 2.43 0.32 5.09
C THR A 116 2.77 1.37 6.13
N HIS A 117 3.81 2.15 5.91
CA HIS A 117 4.14 3.35 6.67
C HIS A 117 4.21 4.55 5.70
N SER A 118 3.63 5.69 6.04
CA SER A 118 3.77 6.89 5.21
C SER A 118 3.73 8.18 6.01
N SER A 119 4.50 9.17 5.58
CA SER A 119 4.35 10.58 5.94
C SER A 119 3.77 11.34 4.74
N GLY A 120 2.45 11.58 4.77
CA GLY A 120 1.71 12.21 3.67
C GLY A 120 0.36 11.57 3.35
N MET A 121 0.06 11.41 2.05
CA MET A 121 -1.28 11.12 1.54
C MET A 121 -1.44 9.69 0.98
N ILE A 122 -2.13 8.82 1.70
CA ILE A 122 -2.46 7.46 1.24
C ILE A 122 -3.91 7.41 0.70
N LYS A 123 -4.13 6.87 -0.51
CA LYS A 123 -5.46 6.55 -1.06
C LYS A 123 -5.52 5.09 -1.53
N LEU A 124 -6.34 4.26 -0.88
CA LEU A 124 -6.47 2.81 -1.10
C LEU A 124 -7.85 2.49 -1.70
N GLN A 125 -7.93 1.69 -2.77
CA GLN A 125 -9.20 1.38 -3.44
C GLN A 125 -9.32 -0.08 -3.94
N LYS A 126 -10.43 -0.76 -3.63
CA LYS A 126 -10.75 -2.13 -4.09
C LYS A 126 -9.66 -3.14 -3.68
N MET A 127 -9.61 -3.49 -2.40
CA MET A 127 -8.51 -4.27 -1.82
C MET A 127 -9.05 -5.52 -1.10
N ARG A 128 -8.38 -6.68 -1.26
CA ARG A 128 -8.72 -7.95 -0.57
C ARG A 128 -7.47 -8.54 0.09
N LYS A 129 -7.41 -8.58 1.42
CA LYS A 129 -6.21 -9.04 2.16
C LYS A 129 -6.60 -10.05 3.23
N SER A 130 -5.64 -10.78 3.81
CA SER A 130 -5.88 -11.53 5.04
C SER A 130 -5.63 -10.61 6.22
N SER A 131 -4.38 -10.18 6.40
CA SER A 131 -3.95 -9.16 7.37
C SER A 131 -3.49 -7.89 6.67
N GLU A 132 -3.51 -6.77 7.39
CA GLU A 132 -2.97 -5.48 6.96
C GLU A 132 -2.64 -4.61 8.16
N THR A 133 -1.42 -4.07 8.21
CA THR A 133 -0.99 -3.02 9.13
C THR A 133 -0.73 -1.74 8.33
N THR A 134 -1.16 -0.57 8.82
CA THR A 134 -0.93 0.72 8.15
C THR A 134 -0.67 1.83 9.17
N HIS A 135 0.38 2.62 8.98
CA HIS A 135 0.71 3.82 9.75
C HIS A 135 0.79 5.02 8.79
N SER A 136 0.18 6.16 9.12
CA SER A 136 0.04 7.29 8.16
C SER A 136 0.12 8.67 8.82
N SER A 137 1.30 9.28 8.93
CA SER A 137 1.46 10.67 9.38
C SER A 137 1.05 11.67 8.31
N GLY A 138 -0.26 11.71 8.06
CA GLY A 138 -0.94 12.51 7.05
C GLY A 138 -2.27 11.86 6.66
N MET A 139 -2.91 12.33 5.59
CA MET A 139 -4.26 11.89 5.21
C MET A 139 -4.30 10.46 4.63
N LEU A 140 -4.98 9.55 5.33
CA LEU A 140 -5.28 8.18 4.89
C LEU A 140 -6.73 8.09 4.38
N LYS A 141 -6.95 7.60 3.15
CA LYS A 141 -8.27 7.43 2.52
C LYS A 141 -8.47 6.00 1.99
N LEU A 142 -9.16 5.12 2.73
CA LEU A 142 -9.48 3.75 2.26
C LEU A 142 -10.90 3.60 1.70
N GLN A 143 -11.04 2.89 0.56
CA GLN A 143 -12.31 2.65 -0.11
C GLN A 143 -12.48 1.20 -0.62
N LYS A 144 -13.62 0.55 -0.33
CA LYS A 144 -13.98 -0.81 -0.80
C LYS A 144 -12.90 -1.86 -0.43
N MET A 145 -12.68 -2.10 0.87
CA MET A 145 -11.77 -3.16 1.35
C MET A 145 -12.54 -4.42 1.80
N ARG A 146 -11.90 -5.60 1.74
CA ARG A 146 -12.32 -6.83 2.41
C ARG A 146 -11.09 -7.46 3.08
N LYS A 147 -11.04 -7.55 4.40
CA LYS A 147 -9.90 -8.10 5.17
C LYS A 147 -10.38 -9.19 6.15
N SER A 148 -9.46 -9.95 6.73
CA SER A 148 -9.74 -10.85 7.85
C SER A 148 -9.38 -10.14 9.16
N SER A 149 -8.13 -9.66 9.27
CA SER A 149 -7.65 -8.74 10.29
C SER A 149 -7.15 -7.44 9.66
N GLU A 150 -7.15 -6.38 10.45
CA GLU A 150 -6.73 -5.04 10.02
C GLU A 150 -6.27 -4.25 11.22
N THR A 151 -5.02 -3.80 11.23
CA THR A 151 -4.53 -2.76 12.14
C THR A 151 -4.25 -1.51 11.32
N THR A 152 -4.71 -0.36 11.79
CA THR A 152 -4.37 0.94 11.22
C THR A 152 -3.90 1.85 12.34
N HIS A 153 -3.05 2.81 12.04
CA HIS A 153 -2.62 3.94 12.86
C HIS A 153 -2.36 5.13 11.92
N SER A 154 -2.32 6.33 12.46
CA SER A 154 -2.30 7.55 11.65
C SER A 154 -1.75 8.70 12.50
N SER A 155 -1.15 9.72 11.88
CA SER A 155 -0.88 11.06 12.44
C SER A 155 -1.56 12.22 11.66
N GLY A 156 -2.26 11.98 10.53
CA GLY A 156 -3.22 12.90 9.90
C GLY A 156 -4.51 12.25 9.36
N MET A 157 -5.38 13.03 8.68
CA MET A 157 -6.82 12.73 8.45
C MET A 157 -7.14 11.33 7.89
N LEU A 158 -7.67 10.45 8.74
CA LEU A 158 -8.05 9.09 8.39
C LEU A 158 -9.53 9.00 7.94
N LYS A 159 -9.83 8.99 6.63
CA LYS A 159 -11.17 8.83 6.05
C LYS A 159 -11.37 7.45 5.41
N LEU A 160 -12.61 6.95 5.48
CA LEU A 160 -12.92 5.52 5.29
C LEU A 160 -14.33 5.34 4.65
N GLN A 161 -14.47 4.59 3.55
CA GLN A 161 -15.77 4.29 2.89
C GLN A 161 -15.88 2.83 2.32
N LYS A 162 -16.93 2.04 2.64
CA LYS A 162 -17.13 0.61 2.25
C LYS A 162 -16.01 -0.41 2.68
N MET A 163 -16.26 -1.26 3.71
CA MET A 163 -15.43 -2.42 4.15
C MET A 163 -16.22 -3.75 4.15
N ARG A 164 -15.51 -4.85 4.45
CA ARG A 164 -16.02 -6.01 5.21
C ARG A 164 -14.82 -6.64 5.96
N LYS A 165 -14.94 -6.91 7.26
CA LYS A 165 -13.85 -7.45 8.10
C LYS A 165 -14.40 -8.50 9.07
N SER A 166 -13.57 -9.40 9.60
CA SER A 166 -13.93 -10.13 10.82
C SER A 166 -13.44 -9.31 12.02
N SER A 167 -12.12 -9.17 12.14
CA SER A 167 -11.42 -8.34 13.13
C SER A 167 -11.02 -6.97 12.57
N GLU A 168 -10.95 -5.96 13.43
CA GLU A 168 -10.48 -4.60 13.09
C GLU A 168 -9.84 -3.90 14.29
N THR A 169 -8.78 -3.15 14.01
CA THR A 169 -8.18 -2.12 14.85
C THR A 169 -7.87 -0.89 13.99
N THR A 170 -8.29 0.30 14.45
CA THR A 170 -7.76 1.59 13.96
C THR A 170 -6.73 2.14 14.97
N HIS A 171 -6.01 3.27 14.78
CA HIS A 171 -6.25 4.63 15.41
C HIS A 171 -6.11 5.70 14.25
N SER A 172 -6.96 6.72 14.34
CA SER A 172 -6.99 7.99 13.63
C SER A 172 -6.19 9.12 14.33
N SER A 173 -6.04 10.25 13.63
CA SER A 173 -5.21 11.45 13.85
C SER A 173 -5.54 12.57 12.83
N GLY A 174 -5.35 13.87 13.09
CA GLY A 174 -6.14 15.00 12.55
C GLY A 174 -6.90 14.90 11.20
N MET A 175 -8.19 14.50 11.08
CA MET A 175 -8.84 13.36 11.76
C MET A 175 -10.04 12.67 11.04
N LEU A 176 -10.03 11.32 11.14
CA LEU A 176 -11.13 10.35 11.34
C LEU A 176 -12.32 10.21 10.32
N LYS A 177 -13.00 9.06 10.05
CA LYS A 177 -12.82 7.55 10.04
C LYS A 177 -14.21 6.94 9.77
N LEU A 178 -14.27 5.61 9.70
CA LEU A 178 -15.38 4.65 9.59
C LEU A 178 -16.76 5.23 9.18
N GLN A 179 -17.36 4.95 8.02
CA GLN A 179 -17.50 3.64 7.34
C GLN A 179 -18.38 2.69 8.17
N LYS A 180 -19.66 2.64 7.85
CA LYS A 180 -20.66 1.75 8.46
C LYS A 180 -20.64 0.38 7.78
N MET A 181 -19.68 -0.52 8.08
CA MET A 181 -19.41 -1.65 7.17
C MET A 181 -18.93 -2.94 7.84
N ARG A 182 -19.38 -4.10 7.31
CA ARG A 182 -19.87 -5.23 8.10
C ARG A 182 -18.78 -6.18 8.66
N LYS A 183 -19.04 -6.72 9.87
CA LYS A 183 -18.07 -7.11 10.91
C LYS A 183 -18.43 -8.45 11.56
N SER A 184 -17.59 -8.92 12.49
CA SER A 184 -18.06 -9.47 13.78
C SER A 184 -17.25 -9.05 15.02
N SER A 185 -16.26 -8.15 14.94
CA SER A 185 -15.85 -7.10 15.93
C SER A 185 -14.38 -6.72 15.66
N GLU A 186 -13.95 -5.53 15.20
CA GLU A 186 -14.33 -4.11 15.38
C GLU A 186 -13.64 -3.35 16.54
N THR A 187 -12.62 -2.51 16.25
CA THR A 187 -12.13 -1.28 16.97
C THR A 187 -11.48 -0.32 15.92
N THR A 188 -11.30 1.01 15.98
CA THR A 188 -11.60 2.23 16.79
C THR A 188 -10.41 3.13 17.23
N HIS A 189 -10.66 4.36 17.75
CA HIS A 189 -9.67 5.41 18.19
C HIS A 189 -10.33 6.77 18.54
N SER A 190 -9.53 7.74 19.07
CA SER A 190 -9.78 9.20 19.25
C SER A 190 -9.80 10.07 17.97
N SER A 191 -10.33 11.33 18.03
CA SER A 191 -10.10 12.40 17.01
C SER A 191 -9.77 13.84 17.46
N GLY A 192 -9.90 14.22 18.75
CA GLY A 192 -10.16 15.64 19.03
C GLY A 192 -11.34 16.25 18.23
N MET A 193 -12.52 15.65 18.07
CA MET A 193 -12.94 14.25 18.19
C MET A 193 -14.13 14.04 17.18
N LEU A 194 -14.60 12.81 16.92
CA LEU A 194 -15.72 12.34 16.06
C LEU A 194 -15.47 12.05 14.57
N LYS A 195 -16.34 11.28 13.87
CA LYS A 195 -16.86 9.87 14.01
C LYS A 195 -18.20 9.74 13.19
N LEU A 196 -19.17 8.79 13.21
CA LEU A 196 -19.53 7.58 13.99
C LEU A 196 -20.16 6.42 13.13
N GLN A 197 -20.94 5.46 13.68
CA GLN A 197 -20.76 4.01 13.40
C GLN A 197 -22.01 3.10 13.61
N LYS A 198 -22.50 2.41 12.56
CA LYS A 198 -23.18 1.08 12.58
C LYS A 198 -23.34 0.53 11.15
N MET A 199 -22.63 -0.54 10.81
CA MET A 199 -23.22 -1.77 10.22
C MET A 199 -22.21 -2.89 10.44
N ARG A 200 -22.55 -4.05 11.00
CA ARG A 200 -23.76 -4.41 11.76
C ARG A 200 -23.23 -5.25 12.94
N LYS A 201 -23.84 -5.15 14.12
CA LYS A 201 -23.27 -5.64 15.39
C LYS A 201 -23.09 -7.17 15.40
N SER A 202 -22.07 -7.66 16.10
CA SER A 202 -22.00 -8.94 16.85
C SER A 202 -20.53 -9.35 17.12
N SER A 203 -19.66 -8.51 17.71
CA SER A 203 -19.89 -7.33 18.56
C SER A 203 -19.49 -5.98 17.91
N GLU A 204 -18.86 -5.04 18.64
CA GLU A 204 -19.05 -3.59 18.47
C GLU A 204 -17.88 -2.71 18.92
N THR A 205 -17.75 -1.49 18.36
CA THR A 205 -16.97 -0.40 18.98
C THR A 205 -17.53 1.03 18.85
N THR A 206 -16.72 1.98 19.34
CA THR A 206 -17.09 3.08 20.24
C THR A 206 -16.25 4.34 19.96
N ARG A 207 -16.82 5.53 20.13
CA ARG A 207 -16.31 6.82 19.59
C ARG A 207 -16.56 8.02 20.61
N SER A 208 -16.30 9.30 20.28
CA SER A 208 -16.29 10.58 21.08
C SER A 208 -16.02 11.86 20.17
N SER A 209 -16.49 13.12 20.41
CA SER A 209 -16.48 14.45 19.64
C SER A 209 -16.19 15.72 20.45
N GLY A 210 -15.01 16.36 20.37
CA GLY A 210 -14.46 16.92 21.61
C GLY A 210 -14.44 15.76 22.62
N MET A 211 -15.56 15.56 23.35
CA MET A 211 -15.97 14.24 23.88
C MET A 211 -17.46 13.76 23.70
N ILE A 212 -18.13 13.93 22.55
CA ILE A 212 -19.50 13.43 22.21
C ILE A 212 -19.66 12.12 21.36
N LYS A 213 -20.70 11.31 21.59
CA LYS A 213 -20.96 9.95 21.02
C LYS A 213 -22.28 9.89 20.20
N LEU A 214 -22.44 8.90 19.29
CA LEU A 214 -23.50 8.90 18.26
C LEU A 214 -23.71 7.54 17.52
N LYS A 215 -24.02 6.44 18.24
CA LYS A 215 -24.21 5.08 17.66
C LYS A 215 -25.61 4.87 17.04
N ARG A 216 -25.86 5.36 15.81
CA ARG A 216 -27.05 4.96 14.99
C ARG A 216 -26.68 4.10 13.79
#